data_AF-A0A0C9W464-F1
#
_entry.id   AF-A0A0C9W464-F1
#
_cell.length_a   1.000
_cell.length_b   1.000
_cell.length_c   1.000
_cell.angle_alpha   90.00
_cell.angle_beta   90.00
_cell.angle_gamma   90.00
#
_symmetry.space_group_name_H-M   'P 1'
#
loop_
_entity.id
_entity.type
_entity.pdbx_description
1 polymer ?
#
loop_
_entity_poly.entity_id
_entity_poly.type
_entity_poly.pdbx_seq_one_letter_code
_entity_poly.pdbx_strand_id
1 'polypeptide(L)'
;LFYARAKQTFFTPNAEYELNIPSDILAPFHCPTQSSAFQSRNRAPSSLWNSQSAHPDPAVFTEVAIEARNMLNESLSRFVRAAYTNVGSQRAACGIAGG
;
A
#
# COMPACT_ATOMS: atom_id res chain seq x y z
N LEU A 1 -5.53 -4.61 -16.86
CA LEU A 1 -6.42 -5.43 -15.98
C LEU A 1 -5.92 -5.48 -14.52
N PHE A 2 -4.65 -5.79 -14.25
CA PHE A 2 -4.15 -5.93 -12.87
C PHE A 2 -4.18 -4.65 -12.02
N TYR A 3 -3.77 -3.51 -12.57
CA TYR A 3 -3.73 -2.25 -11.81
C TYR A 3 -5.12 -1.73 -11.44
N ALA A 4 -6.10 -1.79 -12.35
CA ALA A 4 -7.45 -1.34 -12.05
C ALA A 4 -8.07 -2.09 -10.87
N ARG A 5 -7.85 -3.42 -10.80
CA ARG A 5 -8.27 -4.25 -9.67
C ARG A 5 -7.53 -3.87 -8.39
N ALA A 6 -6.20 -3.78 -8.44
CA ALA A 6 -5.40 -3.37 -7.29
C ALA A 6 -5.82 -1.99 -6.75
N LYS A 7 -6.15 -1.04 -7.65
CA LYS A 7 -6.64 0.28 -7.30
C LYS A 7 -7.98 0.24 -6.57
N GLN A 8 -8.91 -0.58 -7.04
CA GLN A 8 -10.19 -0.78 -6.34
C GLN A 8 -10.01 -1.43 -4.97
N THR A 9 -9.05 -2.34 -4.82
CA THR A 9 -8.82 -3.05 -3.57
C THR A 9 -8.12 -2.18 -2.52
N PHE A 10 -7.07 -1.45 -2.90
CA PHE A 10 -6.13 -0.83 -1.95
C PHE A 10 -6.23 0.71 -1.87
N PHE A 11 -6.71 1.37 -2.93
CA PHE A 11 -6.71 2.84 -3.06
C PHE A 11 -8.14 3.41 -3.19
N THR A 12 -9.14 2.68 -2.70
CA THR A 12 -10.54 3.15 -2.69
C THR A 12 -10.92 3.51 -1.26
N PRO A 13 -11.39 4.74 -1.00
CA PRO A 13 -11.80 5.14 0.34
C PRO A 13 -12.91 4.24 0.88
N ASN A 14 -12.76 3.78 2.12
CA ASN A 14 -13.63 2.85 2.83
C ASN A 14 -13.70 1.44 2.22
N ALA A 15 -12.73 1.03 1.41
CA ALA A 15 -12.63 -0.35 0.96
C ALA A 15 -12.16 -1.28 2.09
N GLU A 16 -12.56 -2.56 2.03
CA GLU A 16 -12.20 -3.57 3.04
C GLU A 16 -10.67 -3.70 3.22
N TYR A 17 -9.91 -3.54 2.14
CA TYR A 17 -8.45 -3.64 2.13
C TYR A 17 -7.80 -2.30 1.81
N GLU A 18 -8.46 -1.18 2.13
CA GLU A 18 -7.87 0.15 1.99
C GLU A 18 -6.54 0.24 2.74
N LEU A 19 -5.52 0.79 2.09
CA LEU A 19 -4.24 1.04 2.73
C LEU A 19 -4.37 2.19 3.72
N ASN A 20 -3.94 1.94 4.96
CA ASN A 20 -3.85 2.96 6.01
C ASN A 20 -2.65 3.89 5.76
N ILE A 21 -2.66 4.62 4.66
CA ILE A 21 -1.63 5.55 4.22
C ILE A 21 -2.22 6.95 4.14
N PRO A 22 -1.47 8.00 4.52
CA PRO A 22 -1.90 9.39 4.40
C PRO A 22 -2.45 9.78 3.00
N SER A 23 -3.53 10.57 3.00
CA SER A 23 -4.24 10.97 1.78
C SER A 23 -3.42 11.83 0.82
N ASP A 24 -2.40 12.54 1.30
CA ASP A 24 -1.45 13.31 0.50
C ASP A 24 -0.59 12.40 -0.38
N ILE A 25 -0.12 11.26 0.16
CA ILE A 25 0.61 10.23 -0.60
C ILE A 25 -0.32 9.53 -1.60
N LEU A 26 -1.59 9.34 -1.23
CA LEU A 26 -2.59 8.68 -2.09
C LEU A 26 -3.23 9.60 -3.13
N ALA A 27 -3.06 10.93 -3.01
CA ALA A 27 -3.69 11.92 -3.88
C ALA A 27 -3.49 11.64 -5.39
N PRO A 28 -2.30 11.23 -5.88
CA PRO A 28 -2.09 10.91 -7.29
C PRO A 28 -2.96 9.75 -7.81
N PHE A 29 -3.39 8.85 -6.92
CA PHE A 29 -4.17 7.67 -7.27
C PHE A 29 -5.68 7.93 -7.22
N HIS A 30 -6.12 8.92 -6.46
CA HIS A 30 -7.55 9.26 -6.31
C HIS A 30 -8.06 10.21 -7.40
N CYS A 31 -7.18 10.97 -8.07
CA CYS A 31 -7.58 11.82 -9.19
C CYS A 31 -7.82 11.01 -10.48
N PRO A 32 -9.01 11.09 -11.09
CA PRO A 32 -9.22 10.57 -12.43
C PRO A 32 -8.56 11.54 -13.43
N THR A 33 -7.33 11.21 -13.84
CA THR A 33 -6.64 11.79 -15.01
C THR A 33 -5.96 13.16 -14.79
N GLN A 34 -4.65 13.16 -14.52
CA GLN A 34 -3.76 14.16 -15.11
C GLN A 34 -2.77 13.43 -16.01
N SER A 35 -3.27 12.97 -17.16
CA SER A 35 -2.41 12.66 -18.29
C SER A 35 -1.75 13.98 -18.75
N SER A 36 -0.44 14.04 -18.62
CA SER A 36 0.50 15.01 -19.23
C SER A 36 0.31 16.51 -18.88
N ALA A 37 0.87 16.94 -17.75
CA ALA A 37 1.31 18.35 -17.58
C ALA A 37 2.67 18.63 -18.24
N PHE A 38 3.07 17.82 -19.23
CA PHE A 38 4.22 18.09 -20.10
C PHE A 38 3.82 17.89 -21.56
N GLN A 39 2.90 18.71 -22.05
CA GLN A 39 2.76 18.96 -23.49
C GLN A 39 2.02 20.27 -23.74
N SER A 40 2.83 21.24 -24.16
CA SER A 40 2.57 22.21 -25.22
C SER A 40 1.15 22.77 -25.35
N ARG A 41 1.06 24.08 -25.11
CA ARG A 41 0.18 25.03 -25.82
C ARG A 41 -0.06 24.53 -27.26
N ASN A 42 -1.25 23.99 -27.58
CA ASN A 42 -1.98 24.04 -28.85
C ASN A 42 -2.90 22.81 -29.09
N ARG A 43 -4.14 23.13 -29.53
CA ARG A 43 -5.20 22.29 -30.15
C ARG A 43 -6.09 21.40 -29.26
N ALA A 44 -7.31 21.92 -29.08
CA ALA A 44 -8.66 21.35 -29.25
C ALA A 44 -8.90 19.81 -29.26
N PRO A 45 -10.11 19.37 -28.84
CA PRO A 45 -10.37 18.05 -28.29
C PRO A 45 -10.65 17.04 -29.40
N SER A 46 -9.85 15.99 -29.48
CA SER A 46 -10.18 14.84 -30.31
C SER A 46 -9.74 13.54 -29.64
N SER A 47 -10.62 12.55 -29.72
CA SER A 47 -10.55 11.18 -29.16
C SER A 47 -10.78 10.99 -27.65
N LEU A 48 -12.08 10.92 -27.32
CA LEU A 48 -12.67 10.09 -26.28
C LEU A 48 -12.33 8.59 -26.48
N TRP A 49 -11.08 8.17 -26.33
CA TRP A 49 -10.75 6.73 -26.28
C TRP A 49 -9.78 6.42 -25.13
N ASN A 50 -10.32 5.68 -24.15
CA ASN A 50 -9.61 4.63 -23.44
C ASN A 50 -8.55 5.00 -22.38
N SER A 51 -8.77 6.04 -21.56
CA SER A 51 -7.91 6.37 -20.41
C SER A 51 -7.98 5.40 -19.22
N GLN A 52 -8.65 4.25 -19.35
CA GLN A 52 -8.83 3.27 -18.28
C GLN A 52 -7.71 2.23 -18.16
N SER A 53 -6.67 2.27 -19.01
CA SER A 53 -5.63 1.22 -19.05
C SER A 53 -4.18 1.69 -18.96
N ALA A 54 -3.91 2.98 -18.69
CA ALA A 54 -2.54 3.42 -18.43
C ALA A 54 -2.18 3.08 -16.97
N HIS A 55 -1.37 2.05 -16.78
CA HIS A 55 -0.65 1.84 -15.54
C HIS A 55 0.13 3.14 -15.22
N PRO A 56 0.01 3.72 -14.02
CA PRO A 56 0.76 4.93 -13.70
C PRO A 56 2.25 4.58 -13.66
N ASP A 57 3.09 5.60 -13.86
CA ASP A 57 4.55 5.46 -13.78
C ASP A 57 4.95 4.76 -12.47
N PRO A 58 5.75 3.68 -12.49
CA PRO A 58 6.24 3.03 -11.28
C PRO A 58 6.79 3.98 -10.21
N ALA A 59 7.38 5.11 -10.62
CA ALA A 59 7.92 6.12 -9.72
C ALA A 59 6.88 6.68 -8.73
N VAL A 60 5.60 6.79 -9.11
CA VAL A 60 4.56 7.34 -8.22
C VAL A 60 4.24 6.43 -7.04
N PHE A 61 4.62 5.14 -7.09
CA PHE A 61 4.42 4.21 -5.99
C PHE A 61 5.55 4.22 -4.97
N THR A 62 6.62 5.01 -5.18
CA THR A 62 7.80 4.99 -4.32
C THR A 62 7.44 5.29 -2.86
N GLU A 63 6.68 6.36 -2.64
CA GLU A 63 6.24 6.77 -1.29
C GLU A 63 5.27 5.76 -0.68
N VAL A 64 4.30 5.27 -1.47
CA VAL A 64 3.37 4.21 -1.06
C VAL A 64 4.14 2.95 -0.62
N ALA A 65 5.16 2.55 -1.37
CA ALA A 65 5.96 1.37 -1.08
C ALA A 65 6.82 1.54 0.18
N ILE A 66 7.34 2.73 0.44
CA ILE A 66 8.06 3.05 1.68
C ILE A 66 7.11 2.87 2.87
N GLU A 67 5.93 3.49 2.81
CA GLU A 67 4.99 3.46 3.92
C GLU A 67 4.43 2.06 4.16
N ALA A 68 4.06 1.34 3.11
CA ALA A 68 3.62 -0.04 3.21
C ALA A 68 4.69 -0.95 3.85
N ARG A 69 5.97 -0.77 3.49
CA ARG A 69 7.07 -1.53 4.10
C ARG A 69 7.26 -1.19 5.57
N ASN A 70 7.13 0.08 5.95
CA ASN A 70 7.20 0.50 7.35
C ASN A 70 6.11 -0.20 8.18
N MET A 71 4.86 -0.17 7.71
CA MET A 71 3.74 -0.86 8.36
C MET A 71 3.95 -2.38 8.46
N LEU A 72 4.45 -3.00 7.41
CA LEU A 72 4.75 -4.44 7.41
C LEU A 72 5.88 -4.79 8.38
N ASN A 73 6.93 -3.97 8.45
CA ASN A 73 8.04 -4.17 9.39
C ASN A 73 7.57 -4.00 10.84
N GLU A 74 6.72 -3.02 11.10
CA GLU A 74 6.13 -2.85 12.43
C GLU A 74 5.26 -4.06 12.80
N SER A 75 4.41 -4.53 11.88
CA SER A 75 3.58 -5.72 12.08
C SER A 75 4.42 -6.97 12.32
N LEU A 76 5.52 -7.13 11.58
CA LEU A 76 6.49 -8.20 11.77
C LEU A 76 7.12 -8.12 13.17
N SER A 77 7.53 -6.93 13.62
CA SER A 77 8.12 -6.75 14.96
C SER A 77 7.17 -7.19 16.08
N ARG A 78 5.88 -6.84 15.97
CA ARG A 78 4.85 -7.23 16.93
C ARG A 78 4.59 -8.73 16.87
N PHE A 79 4.52 -9.31 15.68
CA PHE A 79 4.36 -10.74 15.48
C PHE A 79 5.50 -11.53 16.13
N VAL A 80 6.75 -11.12 15.85
CA VAL A 80 7.95 -11.74 16.42
C VAL A 80 7.94 -11.63 17.94
N ARG A 81 7.65 -10.45 18.50
CA ARG A 81 7.54 -10.26 19.95
C ARG A 81 6.46 -11.15 20.57
N ALA A 82 5.29 -11.22 19.95
CA ALA A 82 4.19 -12.07 20.42
C ALA A 82 4.53 -13.56 20.35
N ALA A 83 5.23 -13.99 19.29
CA ALA A 83 5.74 -15.34 19.15
C ALA A 83 6.71 -15.66 20.30
N TYR A 84 7.68 -14.80 20.57
CA TYR A 84 8.63 -14.97 21.67
C TYR A 84 7.95 -15.05 23.05
N THR A 85 6.91 -14.25 23.31
CA THR A 85 6.17 -14.33 24.58
C THR A 85 5.30 -15.59 24.70
N ASN A 86 4.89 -16.18 23.57
CA ASN A 86 4.11 -17.42 23.53
C ASN A 86 4.97 -18.69 23.55
N VAL A 87 6.28 -18.60 23.29
CA VAL A 87 7.22 -19.71 23.55
C VAL A 87 7.56 -19.76 25.05
N GLY A 88 6.55 -20.04 25.86
CA GLY A 88 6.69 -20.68 27.17
C GLY A 88 7.84 -20.22 28.08
N SER A 89 7.97 -18.92 28.37
CA SER A 89 8.81 -18.47 29.51
C SER A 89 8.39 -19.20 30.81
N GLN A 90 7.11 -19.51 30.97
CA GLN A 90 6.58 -20.35 32.07
C GLN A 90 6.92 -21.86 31.98
N ARG A 91 7.27 -22.39 30.79
CA ARG A 91 7.71 -23.79 30.64
C ARG A 91 9.19 -23.96 30.94
N ALA A 92 10.01 -22.92 30.71
CA ALA A 92 11.43 -22.93 31.08
C ALA A 92 11.62 -22.91 32.62
N ALA A 93 10.82 -22.13 33.35
CA ALA A 93 10.91 -22.06 34.80
C ALA A 93 10.49 -23.38 35.51
N CYS A 94 9.51 -24.09 34.96
CA CYS A 94 9.04 -25.37 35.54
C CYS A 94 9.95 -26.56 35.21
N GLY A 95 10.87 -26.44 34.25
CA GLY A 95 11.86 -27.47 33.92
C GLY A 95 13.11 -27.47 34.80
N ILE A 96 13.34 -26.42 35.59
CA ILE A 96 14.55 -26.25 36.41
C ILE A 96 14.31 -26.60 37.89
N ALA A 97 13.07 -26.46 38.40
CA ALA A 97 12.75 -26.72 39.80
C ALA A 97 12.26 -28.16 40.11
N GLY A 98 12.17 -29.03 39.10
CA GLY A 98 11.68 -30.40 39.21
C GLY A 98 12.65 -31.47 38.70
N GLY A 99 13.94 -31.14 38.56
CA GLY A 99 15.02 -32.07 38.24
C GLY A 99 15.81 -32.46 39.47
#